data_AF-A0A835YTX2-F1
#
_entry.id   AF-A0A835YTX2-F1
#
_cell.length_a   1.000
_cell.length_b   1.000
_cell.length_c   1.000
_cell.angle_alpha   90.00
_cell.angle_beta   90.00
_cell.angle_gamma   90.00
#
_symmetry.space_group_name_H-M   'P 1'
#
loop_
_entity.id
_entity.type
_entity.pdbx_description
1 polymer ?
#
loop_
_entity_poly.entity_id
_entity_poly.type
_entity_poly.pdbx_seq_one_letter_code
_entity_poly.pdbx_strand_id
1 'polypeptide(L)'
;MQRFRIPIVVLQVLTQYISITGLALPLQYLRFLRAVDFMSLDMRWLTSPGCAADVDFYGRLLVTTLAPLVITALIFSPRFYLWLASRRSHGTVAPKLREVVSRDVNAFLVSTFLIFSGVSLTVFETFGCDELNTGKSYLRADYSLRCDDEEGTHAKYSIYAAFMIVVYPVGIPALYASILWRSAVRQRDRTQLPSRLASATSFLWRPYKGRAYYWETAECVRRLMLAGLLVFIMPGSPGQSAVACMFAFFTAMVYEQVRPHQERMDKWLYTLGYGIVVCSMFTSLLMQVQWVEGNSEKAIGNLLIALNVLLLVMALTQVALVYRGVRTAAGPLRQNSLFDQHHRSSRSAVGSTPAPVDDAFAPSPIS
;
A
#
# COMPACT_ATOMS: atom_id res chain seq x y z
N MET A 1 -7.64 -6.97 -0.98
CA MET A 1 -6.76 -5.80 -0.82
C MET A 1 -5.81 -5.59 -1.99
N GLN A 2 -5.08 -6.60 -2.49
CA GLN A 2 -4.07 -6.40 -3.55
C GLN A 2 -4.58 -5.68 -4.81
N ARG A 3 -5.82 -5.93 -5.25
CA ARG A 3 -6.38 -5.33 -6.47
C ARG A 3 -6.75 -3.84 -6.34
N PHE A 4 -7.05 -3.37 -5.12
CA PHE A 4 -7.28 -1.93 -4.84
C PHE A 4 -5.99 -1.13 -4.76
N ARG A 5 -4.85 -1.81 -4.64
CA ARG A 5 -3.54 -1.17 -4.54
C ARG A 5 -3.24 -0.29 -5.75
N ILE A 6 -3.59 -0.76 -6.94
CA ILE A 6 -3.27 -0.09 -8.21
C ILE A 6 -3.94 1.29 -8.28
N PRO A 7 -5.28 1.41 -8.15
CA PRO A 7 -5.91 2.73 -8.16
C PRO A 7 -5.43 3.61 -7.00
N ILE A 8 -5.19 3.05 -5.81
CA ILE A 8 -4.63 3.83 -4.68
C ILE A 8 -3.27 4.43 -5.05
N VAL A 9 -2.38 3.66 -5.65
CA VAL A 9 -1.05 4.13 -6.06
C VAL A 9 -1.12 5.20 -7.15
N VAL A 10 -2.02 5.04 -8.12
CA VAL A 10 -2.25 6.05 -9.16
C VAL A 10 -2.74 7.34 -8.53
N LEU A 11 -3.74 7.26 -7.64
CA LEU A 11 -4.24 8.42 -6.91
C LEU A 11 -3.16 9.08 -6.05
N GLN A 12 -2.36 8.31 -5.30
CA GLN A 12 -1.23 8.82 -4.52
C GLN A 12 -0.24 9.58 -5.39
N VAL A 13 0.16 9.04 -6.54
CA VAL A 13 1.10 9.74 -7.44
C VAL A 13 0.50 11.05 -7.97
N LEU A 14 -0.78 11.04 -8.33
CA LEU A 14 -1.46 12.23 -8.87
C LEU A 14 -1.64 13.33 -7.82
N THR A 15 -2.08 12.97 -6.60
CA THR A 15 -2.28 13.94 -5.51
C THR A 15 -0.96 14.55 -5.05
N GLN A 16 0.09 13.74 -5.00
CA GLN A 16 1.46 14.18 -4.71
C GLN A 16 2.00 15.11 -5.78
N TYR A 17 1.82 14.77 -7.05
CA TYR A 17 2.22 15.62 -8.16
C TYR A 17 1.56 17.01 -8.11
N ILE A 18 0.25 17.07 -7.80
CA ILE A 18 -0.48 18.34 -7.66
C ILE A 18 0.08 19.18 -6.51
N SER A 19 0.45 18.55 -5.39
CA SER A 19 1.11 19.18 -4.24
C SER A 19 2.39 19.89 -4.66
N ILE A 20 3.17 19.28 -5.54
CA ILE A 20 4.51 19.75 -5.95
C ILE A 20 4.43 20.84 -7.03
N THR A 21 3.56 20.64 -8.03
CA THR A 21 3.53 21.50 -9.23
C THR A 21 2.63 22.72 -9.10
N GLY A 22 1.79 22.79 -8.06
CA GLY A 22 0.87 23.91 -7.86
C GLY A 22 -0.24 23.94 -8.91
N LEU A 23 -1.28 23.12 -8.72
CA LEU A 23 -2.62 23.20 -9.36
C LEU A 23 -2.68 23.49 -10.88
N ALA A 24 -1.94 22.76 -11.70
CA ALA A 24 -1.97 22.90 -13.16
C ALA A 24 -2.94 21.95 -13.89
N LEU A 25 -4.07 21.56 -13.29
CA LEU A 25 -5.04 20.63 -13.92
C LEU A 25 -6.44 21.25 -14.05
N PRO A 26 -7.27 20.78 -15.00
CA PRO A 26 -8.65 21.26 -15.15
C PRO A 26 -9.43 21.20 -13.83
N LEU A 27 -10.20 22.27 -13.55
CA LEU A 27 -10.89 22.43 -12.26
C LEU A 27 -11.84 21.27 -11.93
N GLN A 28 -12.50 20.67 -12.94
CA GLN A 28 -13.39 19.54 -12.72
C GLN A 28 -12.61 18.31 -12.24
N TYR A 29 -11.45 18.08 -12.84
CA TYR A 29 -10.59 16.96 -12.49
C TYR A 29 -9.96 17.12 -11.10
N LEU A 30 -9.56 18.34 -10.73
CA LEU A 30 -9.08 18.64 -9.37
C LEU A 30 -10.14 18.37 -8.31
N ARG A 31 -11.39 18.76 -8.55
CA ARG A 31 -12.51 18.46 -7.64
C ARG A 31 -12.73 16.96 -7.48
N PHE A 32 -12.66 16.21 -8.58
CA PHE A 32 -12.74 14.76 -8.54
C PHE A 32 -11.60 14.15 -7.72
N LEU A 33 -10.35 14.53 -7.99
CA LEU A 33 -9.19 14.02 -7.26
C LEU A 33 -9.28 14.33 -5.76
N ARG A 34 -9.70 15.54 -5.38
CA ARG A 34 -9.95 15.89 -3.98
C ARG A 34 -11.06 15.03 -3.34
N ALA A 35 -12.11 14.71 -4.09
CA ALA A 35 -13.20 13.87 -3.60
C ALA A 35 -12.80 12.39 -3.40
N VAL A 36 -11.83 11.89 -4.16
CA VAL A 36 -11.33 10.51 -4.03
C VAL A 36 -10.04 10.39 -3.21
N ASP A 37 -9.48 11.51 -2.74
CA ASP A 37 -8.24 11.55 -1.96
C ASP A 37 -8.38 10.80 -0.62
N PHE A 38 -9.58 10.64 -0.05
CA PHE A 38 -9.76 9.80 1.14
C PHE A 38 -9.31 8.34 0.91
N MET A 39 -9.27 7.87 -0.34
CA MET A 39 -8.80 6.53 -0.71
C MET A 39 -7.27 6.42 -0.72
N SER A 40 -6.52 7.53 -0.81
CA SER A 40 -5.06 7.54 -0.84
C SER A 40 -4.44 7.15 0.52
N LEU A 41 -5.25 7.18 1.60
CA LEU A 41 -4.83 6.95 2.99
C LEU A 41 -3.62 7.81 3.40
N ASP A 42 -3.42 8.96 2.75
CA ASP A 42 -2.39 9.91 3.16
C ASP A 42 -2.85 10.61 4.44
N MET A 43 -2.07 10.51 5.53
CA MET A 43 -2.36 11.11 6.85
C MET A 43 -2.51 12.66 6.82
N ARG A 44 -2.40 13.29 5.64
CA ARG A 44 -2.63 14.71 5.39
C ARG A 44 -4.03 15.16 5.82
N TRP A 45 -5.04 14.29 5.70
CA TRP A 45 -6.40 14.59 6.19
C TRP A 45 -6.46 14.76 7.71
N LEU A 46 -5.58 14.09 8.46
CA LEU A 46 -5.50 14.16 9.93
C LEU A 46 -4.88 15.49 10.41
N THR A 47 -4.12 16.15 9.55
CA THR A 47 -3.41 17.42 9.82
C THR A 47 -4.00 18.61 9.03
N SER A 48 -5.24 18.48 8.55
CA SER A 48 -5.93 19.57 7.86
C SER A 48 -6.27 20.69 8.85
N PRO A 49 -6.24 21.98 8.45
CA PRO A 49 -6.58 23.12 9.33
C PRO A 49 -7.99 23.08 9.94
N GLY A 50 -8.85 22.15 9.51
CA GLY A 50 -10.20 21.96 10.04
C GLY A 50 -10.29 21.22 11.39
N CYS A 51 -9.19 20.73 11.96
CA CYS A 51 -9.18 20.02 13.24
C CYS A 51 -8.39 20.78 14.33
N ALA A 52 -9.08 21.67 15.06
CA ALA A 52 -8.81 22.22 16.41
C ALA A 52 -7.40 22.74 16.81
N ALA A 53 -6.36 22.57 16.00
CA ALA A 53 -5.01 23.08 16.25
C ALA A 53 -4.41 23.58 14.94
N ASP A 54 -3.95 24.82 14.91
CA ASP A 54 -3.05 25.32 13.88
C ASP A 54 -1.72 24.56 14.03
N VAL A 55 -1.55 23.52 13.22
CA VAL A 55 -0.33 22.73 13.19
C VAL A 55 0.48 23.14 11.97
N ASP A 56 1.58 23.84 12.22
CA ASP A 56 2.56 24.24 11.19
C ASP A 56 3.17 23.01 10.49
N PHE A 57 3.83 23.24 9.35
CA PHE A 57 4.48 22.17 8.59
C PHE A 57 5.40 21.26 9.43
N TYR A 58 6.15 21.79 10.40
CA TYR A 58 7.01 20.98 11.26
C TYR A 58 6.24 20.00 12.13
N GLY A 59 5.08 20.39 12.66
CA GLY A 59 4.19 19.48 13.38
C GLY A 59 3.64 18.40 12.46
N ARG A 60 3.29 18.75 11.22
CA ARG A 60 2.89 17.78 10.18
C ARG A 60 4.02 16.79 9.87
N LEU A 61 5.26 17.26 9.73
CA LEU A 61 6.43 16.41 9.50
C LEU A 61 6.60 15.38 10.64
N LEU A 62 6.49 15.81 11.90
CA LEU A 62 6.59 14.92 13.06
C LEU A 62 5.42 13.93 13.13
N VAL A 63 4.18 14.37 12.96
CA VAL A 63 3.01 13.47 13.03
C VAL A 63 3.05 12.43 11.92
N THR A 64 3.34 12.86 10.68
CA THR A 64 3.35 11.95 9.52
C THR A 64 4.46 10.90 9.60
N THR A 65 5.60 11.21 10.22
CA THR A 65 6.72 10.27 10.40
C THR A 65 6.58 9.43 11.68
N LEU A 66 6.25 10.04 12.82
CA LEU A 66 6.18 9.34 14.12
C LEU A 66 4.92 8.51 14.30
N ALA A 67 3.74 8.96 13.84
CA ALA A 67 2.49 8.22 14.06
C ALA A 67 2.52 6.79 13.47
N PRO A 68 3.03 6.56 12.24
CA PRO A 68 3.24 5.20 11.73
C PRO A 68 4.18 4.35 12.59
N LEU A 69 5.25 4.92 13.13
CA LEU A 69 6.19 4.20 14.01
C LEU A 69 5.54 3.83 15.34
N VAL A 70 4.75 4.75 15.92
CA VAL A 70 4.02 4.49 17.16
C VAL A 70 2.94 3.43 16.93
N ILE A 71 2.15 3.54 15.86
CA ILE A 71 1.11 2.54 15.52
C ILE A 71 1.75 1.17 15.32
N THR A 72 2.87 1.09 14.60
CA THR A 72 3.58 -0.18 14.42
C THR A 72 4.18 -0.67 15.74
N ALA A 73 4.78 0.17 16.58
CA ALA A 73 5.25 -0.23 17.90
C ALA A 73 4.10 -0.79 18.78
N LEU A 74 2.93 -0.15 18.78
CA LEU A 74 1.74 -0.60 19.51
C LEU A 74 1.16 -1.91 18.98
N ILE A 75 1.19 -2.17 17.67
CA ILE A 75 0.75 -3.45 17.10
C ILE A 75 1.72 -4.59 17.49
N PHE A 76 3.00 -4.29 17.67
CA PHE A 76 4.01 -5.28 18.04
C PHE A 76 4.20 -5.42 19.56
N SER A 77 3.73 -4.46 20.37
CA SER A 77 3.90 -4.47 21.83
C SER A 77 3.26 -5.68 22.54
N PRO A 78 2.04 -6.16 22.21
CA PRO A 78 1.44 -7.32 22.88
C PRO A 78 2.27 -8.58 22.65
N ARG A 79 3.03 -8.63 21.54
CA ARG A 79 3.94 -9.73 21.22
C ARG A 79 5.21 -9.67 22.03
N PHE A 80 5.75 -8.49 22.28
CA PHE A 80 6.87 -8.31 23.19
C PHE A 80 6.48 -8.75 24.60
N TYR A 81 5.28 -8.39 25.07
CA TYR A 81 4.73 -8.84 26.34
C TYR A 81 4.48 -10.36 26.39
N LEU A 82 3.87 -10.95 25.35
CA LEU A 82 3.67 -12.40 25.26
C LEU A 82 4.99 -13.16 25.12
N TRP A 83 5.98 -12.61 24.42
CA TRP A 83 7.32 -13.18 24.29
C TRP A 83 8.07 -13.16 25.63
N LEU A 84 8.03 -12.03 26.36
CA LEU A 84 8.57 -11.92 27.72
C LEU A 84 7.86 -12.89 28.69
N ALA A 85 6.53 -13.00 28.62
CA ALA A 85 5.76 -13.93 29.43
C ALA A 85 6.06 -15.41 29.08
N SER A 86 6.29 -15.70 27.80
CA SER A 86 6.66 -17.05 27.33
C SER A 86 8.10 -17.44 27.70
N ARG A 87 9.03 -16.49 27.86
CA ARG A 87 10.37 -16.76 28.42
C ARG A 87 10.32 -17.19 29.90
N ARG A 88 9.25 -16.85 30.63
CA ARG A 88 9.02 -17.31 32.00
C ARG A 88 8.27 -18.64 32.08
N SER A 89 7.56 -19.06 31.04
CA SER A 89 6.74 -20.28 31.03
C SER A 89 7.28 -21.29 30.03
N HIS A 90 7.91 -22.35 30.55
CA HIS A 90 8.65 -23.36 29.78
C HIS A 90 7.74 -24.36 29.01
N GLY A 91 6.53 -23.97 28.56
CA GLY A 91 5.58 -24.91 27.97
C GLY A 91 4.49 -24.32 27.07
N THR A 92 4.43 -24.85 25.85
CA THR A 92 3.23 -25.12 25.02
C THR A 92 2.28 -24.01 24.52
N VAL A 93 2.65 -22.71 24.48
CA VAL A 93 1.82 -21.68 23.78
C VAL A 93 2.12 -21.61 22.27
N ALA A 94 2.26 -22.76 21.62
CA ALA A 94 2.82 -22.82 20.28
C ALA A 94 1.83 -22.52 19.13
N PRO A 95 0.58 -23.00 19.04
CA PRO A 95 -0.20 -22.87 17.81
C PRO A 95 -0.93 -21.52 17.60
N LYS A 96 -1.57 -20.94 18.63
CA LYS A 96 -2.34 -19.68 18.49
C LYS A 96 -1.44 -18.44 18.28
N LEU A 97 -0.24 -18.41 18.87
CA LEU A 97 0.73 -17.34 18.64
C LEU A 97 1.29 -17.35 17.20
N ARG A 98 1.26 -18.51 16.52
CA ARG A 98 1.85 -18.70 15.17
C ARG A 98 1.06 -18.06 14.05
N GLU A 99 -0.27 -18.00 14.16
CA GLU A 99 -1.16 -17.41 13.15
C GLU A 99 -1.23 -15.88 13.26
N VAL A 100 -1.15 -15.36 14.49
CA VAL A 100 -1.10 -13.92 14.81
C VAL A 100 0.16 -13.26 14.20
N VAL A 101 1.31 -13.95 14.25
CA VAL A 101 2.58 -13.39 13.71
C VAL A 101 2.54 -13.12 12.20
N SER A 102 2.02 -14.04 11.39
CA SER A 102 1.93 -13.84 9.93
C SER A 102 0.98 -12.72 9.53
N ARG A 103 -0.11 -12.55 10.28
CA ARG A 103 -1.13 -11.53 10.02
C ARG A 103 -0.56 -10.13 10.23
N ASP A 104 0.15 -9.89 11.32
CA ASP A 104 0.61 -8.52 11.58
C ASP A 104 1.93 -8.17 10.88
N VAL A 105 2.72 -9.15 10.41
CA VAL A 105 3.82 -8.85 9.46
C VAL A 105 3.26 -8.43 8.10
N ASN A 106 2.21 -9.11 7.61
CA ASN A 106 1.54 -8.70 6.38
C ASN A 106 0.92 -7.30 6.53
N ALA A 107 0.24 -7.05 7.65
CA ALA A 107 -0.35 -5.73 7.95
C ALA A 107 0.72 -4.64 8.03
N PHE A 108 1.85 -4.89 8.70
CA PHE A 108 2.99 -3.97 8.78
C PHE A 108 3.57 -3.63 7.40
N LEU A 109 3.78 -4.64 6.56
CA LEU A 109 4.35 -4.43 5.24
C LEU A 109 3.38 -3.66 4.33
N VAL A 110 2.08 -3.95 4.41
CA VAL A 110 1.03 -3.21 3.67
C VAL A 110 0.88 -1.78 4.19
N SER A 111 0.90 -1.56 5.50
CA SER A 111 0.80 -0.20 6.07
C SER A 111 2.00 0.65 5.66
N THR A 112 3.20 0.09 5.77
CA THR A 112 4.44 0.75 5.35
C THR A 112 4.39 1.10 3.86
N PHE A 113 3.83 0.24 3.02
CA PHE A 113 3.66 0.51 1.59
C PHE A 113 2.73 1.70 1.30
N LEU A 114 1.61 1.80 2.02
CA LEU A 114 0.62 2.87 1.80
C LEU A 114 1.17 4.21 2.28
N ILE A 115 1.84 4.20 3.42
CA ILE A 115 2.37 5.40 4.09
C ILE A 115 3.66 5.90 3.42
N PHE A 116 4.44 5.00 2.80
CA PHE A 116 5.74 5.30 2.19
C PHE A 116 5.70 6.52 1.27
N SER A 117 4.74 6.56 0.35
CA SER A 117 4.68 7.65 -0.65
C SER A 117 4.45 8.99 0.04
N GLY A 118 3.45 9.06 0.92
CA GLY A 118 3.07 10.32 1.59
C GLY A 118 4.18 10.85 2.49
N VAL A 119 4.78 9.98 3.30
CA VAL A 119 5.87 10.36 4.21
C VAL A 119 7.13 10.77 3.45
N SER A 120 7.49 10.02 2.40
CA SER A 120 8.65 10.37 1.59
C SER A 120 8.51 11.76 0.97
N LEU A 121 7.32 12.10 0.45
CA LEU A 121 7.09 13.44 -0.09
C LEU A 121 7.22 14.53 0.99
N THR A 122 6.58 14.38 2.14
CA THR A 122 6.68 15.37 3.23
C THR A 122 8.13 15.59 3.68
N VAL A 123 8.92 14.51 3.74
CA VAL A 123 10.34 14.59 4.06
C VAL A 123 11.12 15.35 2.99
N PHE A 124 10.87 15.11 1.70
CA PHE A 124 11.52 15.88 0.63
C PHE A 124 11.07 17.35 0.56
N GLU A 125 9.79 17.62 0.79
CA GLU A 125 9.21 18.98 0.86
C GLU A 125 9.90 19.84 1.93
N THR A 126 10.46 19.23 2.98
CA THR A 126 11.21 19.95 4.03
C THR A 126 12.45 20.67 3.48
N PHE A 127 13.00 20.23 2.34
CA PHE A 127 14.18 20.83 1.72
C PHE A 127 13.84 21.80 0.57
N GLY A 128 12.56 21.97 0.25
CA GLY A 128 12.10 22.82 -0.85
C GLY A 128 11.84 24.24 -0.40
N CYS A 129 12.87 25.10 -0.40
CA CYS A 129 12.71 26.53 -0.11
C CYS A 129 12.64 27.37 -1.41
N ASP A 130 11.90 28.46 -1.35
CA ASP A 130 11.81 29.48 -2.40
C ASP A 130 12.33 30.82 -1.88
N GLU A 131 13.21 31.45 -2.65
CA GLU A 131 13.67 32.82 -2.40
C GLU A 131 12.69 33.81 -3.01
N LEU A 132 12.13 34.69 -2.19
CA LEU A 132 11.26 35.77 -2.63
C LEU A 132 12.08 37.02 -2.94
N ASN A 133 11.51 37.94 -3.73
CA ASN A 133 12.14 39.20 -4.17
C ASN A 133 12.62 40.13 -3.03
N THR A 134 12.29 39.81 -1.78
CA THR A 134 12.76 40.49 -0.56
C THR A 134 14.11 39.99 -0.05
N GLY A 135 14.73 39.00 -0.73
CA GLY A 135 16.01 38.39 -0.34
C GLY A 135 15.90 37.38 0.80
N LYS A 136 14.67 37.01 1.20
CA LYS A 136 14.39 36.04 2.27
C LYS A 136 13.88 34.73 1.66
N SER A 137 14.28 33.62 2.27
CA SER A 137 13.92 32.27 1.81
C SER A 137 12.83 31.67 2.68
N TYR A 138 11.77 31.15 2.06
CA TYR A 138 10.61 30.59 2.74
C TYR A 138 10.35 29.16 2.29
N LEU A 139 9.74 28.35 3.15
CA LEU A 139 9.44 26.97 2.83
C LEU A 139 8.27 26.90 1.83
N ARG A 140 8.46 26.25 0.68
CA ARG A 140 7.42 26.18 -0.37
C ARG A 140 6.14 25.48 0.09
N ALA A 141 6.29 24.49 0.96
CA ALA A 141 5.17 23.76 1.52
C ALA A 141 4.33 24.59 2.52
N ASP A 142 4.93 25.64 3.10
CA ASP A 142 4.30 26.54 4.06
C ASP A 142 5.06 27.87 4.14
N TYR A 143 4.59 28.86 3.37
CA TYR A 143 5.22 30.18 3.26
C TYR A 143 5.16 31.02 4.55
N SER A 144 4.50 30.55 5.62
CA SER A 144 4.59 31.17 6.94
C SER A 144 5.96 30.92 7.60
N LEU A 145 6.68 29.89 7.16
CA LEU A 145 7.95 29.45 7.73
C LEU A 145 9.14 29.93 6.91
N ARG A 146 10.16 30.45 7.61
CA ARG A 146 11.42 30.92 7.02
C ARG A 146 12.49 29.84 7.04
N CYS A 147 13.17 29.66 5.92
CA CYS A 147 14.33 28.77 5.81
C CYS A 147 15.62 29.45 6.26
N ASP A 148 15.69 30.79 6.16
CA ASP A 148 16.82 31.65 6.50
C ASP A 148 16.77 32.16 7.95
N ASP A 149 16.16 31.39 8.86
CA ASP A 149 15.91 31.82 10.23
C ASP A 149 17.19 31.87 11.09
N GLU A 150 17.37 32.96 11.83
CA GLU A 150 18.53 33.19 12.71
C GLU A 150 18.55 32.21 13.89
N GLU A 151 17.37 31.76 14.35
CA GLU A 151 17.25 30.77 15.44
C GLU A 151 17.69 29.36 15.00
N GLY A 152 17.87 29.15 13.69
CA GLY A 152 18.27 27.86 13.12
C GLY A 152 17.22 26.76 13.30
N THR A 153 15.95 27.13 13.50
CA THR A 153 14.84 26.19 13.70
C THR A 153 14.67 25.30 12.47
N HIS A 154 14.67 25.89 11.28
CA HIS A 154 14.61 25.14 10.02
C HIS A 154 15.76 24.12 9.93
N ALA A 155 16.99 24.52 10.23
CA ALA A 155 18.16 23.64 10.17
C ALA A 155 18.01 22.39 11.07
N LYS A 156 17.44 22.53 12.27
CA LYS A 156 17.16 21.38 13.17
C LYS A 156 16.18 20.40 12.52
N TYR A 157 15.11 20.90 11.91
CA TYR A 157 14.13 20.07 11.22
C TYR A 157 14.66 19.50 9.90
N SER A 158 15.56 20.19 9.19
CA SER A 158 16.25 19.67 8.01
C SER A 158 17.16 18.49 8.37
N ILE A 159 17.87 18.55 9.51
CA ILE A 159 18.68 17.42 10.01
C ILE A 159 17.77 16.23 10.35
N TYR A 160 16.66 16.48 11.03
CA TYR A 160 15.66 15.45 11.34
C TYR A 160 15.10 14.81 10.06
N ALA A 161 14.70 15.62 9.07
CA ALA A 161 14.22 15.14 7.78
C ALA A 161 15.28 14.32 7.04
N ALA A 162 16.55 14.73 7.08
CA ALA A 162 17.66 13.99 6.47
C ALA A 162 17.82 12.60 7.09
N PHE A 163 17.68 12.48 8.42
CA PHE A 163 17.64 11.17 9.07
C PHE A 163 16.43 10.34 8.60
N MET A 164 15.26 10.95 8.46
CA MET A 164 14.06 10.28 7.98
C MET A 164 14.12 9.85 6.51
N ILE A 165 14.97 10.48 5.66
CA ILE A 165 15.26 9.99 4.30
C ILE A 165 15.84 8.57 4.36
N VAL A 166 16.76 8.31 5.30
CA VAL A 166 17.38 7.00 5.48
C VAL A 166 16.34 5.96 5.92
N VAL A 167 15.40 6.35 6.77
CA VAL A 167 14.36 5.46 7.30
C VAL A 167 13.29 5.11 6.25
N TYR A 168 12.77 6.11 5.54
CA TYR A 168 11.61 5.96 4.66
C TYR A 168 11.99 5.80 3.18
N PRO A 169 12.38 6.87 2.44
CA PRO A 169 12.82 6.78 1.04
C PRO A 169 13.85 5.69 0.76
N VAL A 170 14.82 5.47 1.65
CA VAL A 170 15.90 4.49 1.44
C VAL A 170 15.60 3.16 2.14
N GLY A 171 15.23 3.21 3.42
CA GLY A 171 15.07 2.03 4.27
C GLY A 171 13.95 1.10 3.80
N ILE A 172 12.80 1.62 3.39
CA ILE A 172 11.65 0.81 2.97
C ILE A 172 11.93 0.07 1.64
N PRO A 173 12.41 0.73 0.56
CA PRO A 173 12.77 0.02 -0.67
C PRO A 173 13.91 -0.97 -0.46
N ALA A 174 14.92 -0.63 0.37
CA ALA A 174 16.01 -1.54 0.71
C ALA A 174 15.52 -2.77 1.49
N LEU A 175 14.58 -2.58 2.43
CA LEU A 175 13.93 -3.67 3.14
C LEU A 175 13.19 -4.60 2.17
N TYR A 176 12.37 -4.05 1.27
CA TYR A 176 11.66 -4.83 0.26
C TYR A 176 12.63 -5.57 -0.67
N ALA A 177 13.66 -4.89 -1.17
CA ALA A 177 14.70 -5.49 -2.00
C ALA A 177 15.42 -6.63 -1.27
N SER A 178 15.77 -6.46 0.00
CA SER A 178 16.45 -7.48 0.80
C SER A 178 15.59 -8.71 1.04
N ILE A 179 14.29 -8.53 1.33
CA ILE A 179 13.32 -9.61 1.51
C ILE A 179 13.16 -10.37 0.19
N LEU A 180 12.97 -9.64 -0.91
CA LEU A 180 12.77 -10.20 -2.24
C LEU A 180 14.01 -10.96 -2.71
N TRP A 181 15.21 -10.39 -2.56
CA TRP A 181 16.47 -11.04 -2.93
C TRP A 181 16.71 -12.32 -2.13
N ARG A 182 16.51 -12.30 -0.82
CA ARG A 182 16.59 -13.51 0.02
C ARG A 182 15.58 -14.57 -0.40
N SER A 183 14.36 -14.17 -0.74
CA SER A 183 13.34 -15.11 -1.21
C SER A 183 13.68 -15.73 -2.56
N ALA A 184 14.26 -14.95 -3.48
CA ALA A 184 14.67 -15.41 -4.80
C ALA A 184 15.88 -16.37 -4.74
N VAL A 185 16.89 -16.04 -3.93
CA VAL A 185 18.06 -16.92 -3.70
C VAL A 185 17.61 -18.25 -3.08
N ARG A 186 16.75 -18.19 -2.07
CA ARG A 186 16.28 -19.39 -1.35
C ARG A 186 15.39 -20.30 -2.21
N GLN A 187 14.60 -19.72 -3.12
CA GLN A 187 13.85 -20.50 -4.12
C GLN A 187 14.78 -21.24 -5.10
N ARG A 188 15.94 -20.66 -5.44
CA ARG A 188 16.95 -21.31 -6.29
C ARG A 188 17.62 -22.49 -5.62
N ASP A 189 17.90 -22.38 -4.31
CA ASP A 189 18.58 -23.43 -3.53
C ASP A 189 17.65 -24.53 -3.01
N ARG A 190 16.37 -24.57 -3.43
CA ARG A 190 15.32 -25.50 -2.94
C ARG A 190 15.14 -25.53 -1.41
N THR A 191 15.82 -24.67 -0.66
CA THR A 191 15.59 -24.51 0.78
C THR A 191 14.29 -23.74 0.96
N GLN A 192 13.27 -24.35 1.54
CA GLN A 192 12.00 -23.66 1.73
C GLN A 192 12.21 -22.47 2.69
N LEU A 193 11.84 -21.26 2.25
CA LEU A 193 11.67 -20.11 3.14
C LEU A 193 10.66 -20.54 4.23
N PRO A 194 10.83 -20.16 5.51
CA PRO A 194 9.86 -20.51 6.53
C PRO A 194 8.45 -20.14 6.05
N SER A 195 7.51 -21.10 6.07
CA SER A 195 6.18 -20.98 5.45
C SER A 195 5.44 -19.69 5.83
N ARG A 196 5.72 -19.14 7.02
CA ARG A 196 5.14 -17.91 7.56
C ARG A 196 5.69 -16.65 6.91
N LEU A 197 7.00 -16.57 6.70
CA LEU A 197 7.62 -15.42 6.04
C LEU A 197 7.24 -15.41 4.56
N ALA A 198 7.14 -16.60 3.94
CA ALA A 198 6.64 -16.77 2.59
C ALA A 198 5.17 -16.30 2.45
N SER A 199 4.30 -16.66 3.41
CA SER A 199 2.90 -16.22 3.41
C SER A 199 2.77 -14.70 3.64
N ALA A 200 3.48 -14.15 4.63
CA ALA A 200 3.39 -12.73 4.96
C ALA A 200 3.94 -11.81 3.85
N THR A 201 5.00 -12.24 3.16
CA THR A 201 5.62 -11.50 2.05
C THR A 201 5.00 -11.82 0.70
N SER A 202 4.06 -12.77 0.63
CA SER A 202 3.45 -13.22 -0.62
C SER A 202 2.87 -12.07 -1.44
N PHE A 203 2.39 -11.00 -0.80
CA PHE A 203 1.86 -9.85 -1.52
C PHE A 203 2.91 -9.05 -2.33
N LEU A 204 4.19 -9.11 -1.95
CA LEU A 204 5.25 -8.38 -2.66
C LEU A 204 5.64 -9.07 -3.97
N TRP A 205 5.55 -10.39 -4.06
CA TRP A 205 6.09 -11.14 -5.20
C TRP A 205 5.06 -11.96 -5.97
N ARG A 206 3.98 -12.44 -5.32
CA ARG A 206 2.98 -13.31 -5.94
C ARG A 206 2.28 -12.72 -7.17
N PRO A 207 1.97 -11.40 -7.25
CA PRO A 207 1.36 -10.81 -8.44
C PRO A 207 2.28 -10.81 -9.67
N TYR A 208 3.60 -10.91 -9.46
CA TYR A 208 4.62 -10.74 -10.48
C TYR A 208 5.18 -12.07 -10.97
N LYS A 209 5.60 -12.13 -12.23
CA LYS A 209 6.31 -13.28 -12.81
C LYS A 209 7.62 -13.49 -12.05
N GLY A 210 8.07 -14.74 -11.95
CA GLY A 210 9.32 -15.08 -11.26
C GLY A 210 10.55 -14.29 -11.75
N ARG A 211 10.63 -13.97 -13.06
CA ARG A 211 11.71 -13.14 -13.63
C ARG A 211 11.67 -11.66 -13.22
N ALA A 212 10.54 -11.17 -12.74
CA ALA A 212 10.29 -9.77 -12.39
C ALA A 212 9.85 -9.62 -10.92
N TYR A 213 10.37 -10.48 -10.04
CA TYR A 213 10.02 -10.49 -8.61
C TYR A 213 10.34 -9.17 -7.87
N TYR A 214 11.30 -8.39 -8.38
CA TYR A 214 11.75 -7.11 -7.82
C TYR A 214 10.84 -5.92 -8.17
N TRP A 215 9.77 -6.14 -8.95
CA TRP A 215 8.94 -5.04 -9.48
C TRP A 215 8.33 -4.17 -8.39
N GLU A 216 8.07 -4.74 -7.22
CA GLU A 216 7.56 -3.96 -6.09
C GLU A 216 8.52 -2.86 -5.63
N THR A 217 9.82 -3.17 -5.60
CA THR A 217 10.86 -2.19 -5.31
C THR A 217 10.96 -1.17 -6.45
N ALA A 218 10.82 -1.60 -7.71
CA ALA A 218 10.81 -0.69 -8.85
C ALA A 218 9.65 0.31 -8.80
N GLU A 219 8.46 -0.09 -8.34
CA GLU A 219 7.33 0.82 -8.11
C GLU A 219 7.62 1.85 -7.01
N CYS A 220 8.33 1.47 -5.94
CA CYS A 220 8.78 2.43 -4.93
C CYS A 220 9.73 3.48 -5.53
N VAL A 221 10.71 3.04 -6.33
CA VAL A 221 11.65 3.93 -7.02
C VAL A 221 10.90 4.88 -7.97
N ARG A 222 9.93 4.36 -8.73
CA ARG A 222 9.09 5.17 -9.61
C ARG A 222 8.36 6.29 -8.86
N ARG A 223 7.80 6.00 -7.67
CA ARG A 223 7.15 7.03 -6.84
C ARG A 223 8.13 8.08 -6.34
N LEU A 224 9.32 7.66 -5.90
CA LEU A 224 10.36 8.61 -5.50
C LEU A 224 10.80 9.50 -6.66
N MET A 225 10.90 8.97 -7.88
CA MET A 225 11.21 9.77 -9.07
C MET A 225 10.09 10.75 -9.43
N LEU A 226 8.83 10.32 -9.38
CA LEU A 226 7.67 11.13 -9.79
C LEU A 226 7.11 12.06 -8.70
N ALA A 227 7.54 11.91 -7.45
CA ALA A 227 7.08 12.76 -6.34
C ALA A 227 8.24 13.34 -5.53
N GLY A 228 9.26 12.54 -5.18
CA GLY A 228 10.38 13.04 -4.37
C GLY A 228 11.35 13.91 -5.15
N LEU A 229 11.90 13.39 -6.25
CA LEU A 229 12.92 14.09 -7.05
C LEU A 229 12.38 15.39 -7.67
N LEU A 230 11.10 15.41 -8.07
CA LEU A 230 10.49 16.59 -8.68
C LEU A 230 10.45 17.81 -7.75
N VAL A 231 10.48 17.64 -6.43
CA VAL A 231 10.53 18.76 -5.47
C VAL A 231 11.70 19.71 -5.74
N PHE A 232 12.81 19.17 -6.24
CA PHE A 232 14.05 19.91 -6.48
C PHE A 232 14.20 20.40 -7.93
N ILE A 233 13.35 19.95 -8.85
CA ILE A 233 13.48 20.26 -10.28
C ILE A 233 12.54 21.39 -10.66
N MET A 234 13.13 22.55 -11.00
CA MET A 234 12.46 23.72 -11.60
C MET A 234 11.05 24.02 -11.04
N PRO A 235 10.92 24.16 -9.70
CA PRO A 235 9.64 24.16 -9.00
C PRO A 235 8.66 25.20 -9.56
N GLY A 236 7.41 24.79 -9.76
CA GLY A 236 6.33 25.66 -10.23
C GLY A 236 6.41 26.06 -11.72
N SER A 237 7.45 25.64 -12.44
CA SER A 237 7.63 25.99 -13.85
C SER A 237 7.03 24.95 -14.82
N PRO A 238 6.73 25.33 -16.08
CA PRO A 238 6.42 24.39 -17.16
C PRO A 238 7.49 23.29 -17.34
N GLY A 239 8.76 23.62 -17.08
CA GLY A 239 9.87 22.67 -17.18
C GLY A 239 9.74 21.50 -16.20
N GLN A 240 9.21 21.73 -15.00
CA GLN A 240 8.98 20.67 -14.01
C GLN A 240 7.94 19.66 -14.50
N SER A 241 6.82 20.15 -15.05
CA SER A 241 5.76 19.30 -15.63
C SER A 241 6.28 18.52 -16.85
N ALA A 242 7.15 19.13 -17.67
CA ALA A 242 7.78 18.45 -18.80
C ALA A 242 8.68 17.29 -18.33
N VAL A 243 9.54 17.51 -17.33
CA VAL A 243 10.40 16.46 -16.75
C VAL A 243 9.55 15.35 -16.11
N ALA A 244 8.48 15.70 -15.40
CA ALA A 244 7.55 14.74 -14.82
C ALA A 244 6.89 13.86 -15.89
N CYS A 245 6.46 14.47 -17.01
CA CYS A 245 5.89 13.76 -18.14
C CYS A 245 6.92 12.81 -18.78
N MET A 246 8.18 13.23 -18.92
CA MET A 246 9.27 12.38 -19.44
C MET A 246 9.50 11.16 -18.53
N PHE A 247 9.58 11.34 -17.20
CA PHE A 247 9.72 10.23 -16.27
C PHE A 247 8.50 9.30 -16.27
N ALA A 248 7.29 9.85 -16.33
CA ALA A 248 6.06 9.05 -16.41
C ALA A 248 6.04 8.20 -17.70
N PHE A 249 6.41 8.79 -18.84
CA PHE A 249 6.49 8.07 -20.11
C PHE A 249 7.59 7.01 -20.10
N PHE A 250 8.79 7.35 -19.64
CA PHE A 250 9.92 6.42 -19.52
C PHE A 250 9.55 5.20 -18.67
N THR A 251 8.94 5.43 -17.50
CA THR A 251 8.55 4.34 -16.60
C THR A 251 7.41 3.49 -17.18
N ALA A 252 6.49 4.09 -17.95
CA ALA A 252 5.48 3.36 -18.72
C ALA A 252 6.11 2.47 -19.81
N MET A 253 7.11 2.96 -20.54
CA MET A 253 7.84 2.16 -21.53
C MET A 253 8.55 0.97 -20.87
N VAL A 254 9.26 1.20 -19.76
CA VAL A 254 9.92 0.12 -19.01
C VAL A 254 8.91 -0.92 -18.55
N TYR A 255 7.74 -0.49 -18.06
CA TYR A 255 6.65 -1.40 -17.68
C TYR A 255 6.15 -2.24 -18.87
N GLU A 256 5.93 -1.63 -20.05
CA GLU A 256 5.48 -2.35 -21.25
C GLU A 256 6.53 -3.30 -21.83
N GLN A 257 7.83 -3.03 -21.64
CA GLN A 257 8.90 -3.96 -22.03
C GLN A 257 8.98 -5.17 -21.09
N VAL A 258 8.87 -4.94 -19.77
CA VAL A 258 9.03 -6.01 -18.77
C VAL A 258 7.77 -6.87 -18.64
N ARG A 259 6.59 -6.23 -18.68
CA ARG A 259 5.26 -6.80 -18.39
C ARG A 259 5.30 -7.76 -17.19
N PRO A 260 5.54 -7.22 -15.99
CA PRO A 260 5.93 -7.97 -14.80
C PRO A 260 4.78 -8.83 -14.24
N HIS A 261 3.52 -8.40 -14.36
CA HIS A 261 2.38 -9.12 -13.78
C HIS A 261 2.09 -10.46 -14.46
N GLN A 262 1.54 -11.40 -13.71
CA GLN A 262 1.12 -12.71 -14.24
C GLN A 262 -0.26 -12.63 -14.89
N GLU A 263 -1.26 -12.17 -14.13
CA GLU A 263 -2.66 -12.09 -14.57
C GLU A 263 -2.85 -11.04 -15.69
N ARG A 264 -3.68 -11.36 -16.70
CA ARG A 264 -4.00 -10.41 -17.79
C ARG A 264 -4.74 -9.18 -17.30
N MET A 265 -5.64 -9.39 -16.35
CA MET A 265 -6.49 -8.37 -15.75
C MET A 265 -5.71 -7.36 -14.92
N ASP A 266 -4.69 -7.79 -14.17
CA ASP A 266 -3.76 -6.89 -13.49
C ASP A 266 -2.95 -6.08 -14.50
N LYS A 267 -2.49 -6.69 -15.60
CA LYS A 267 -1.75 -5.95 -16.64
C LYS A 267 -2.54 -4.77 -17.19
N TRP A 268 -3.81 -4.99 -17.55
CA TRP A 268 -4.68 -3.93 -18.06
C TRP A 268 -4.89 -2.80 -17.06
N LEU A 269 -5.09 -3.13 -15.77
CA LEU A 269 -5.19 -2.12 -14.70
C LEU A 269 -3.93 -1.27 -14.58
N TYR A 270 -2.75 -1.91 -14.61
CA TYR A 270 -1.48 -1.18 -14.55
C TYR A 270 -1.24 -0.36 -15.82
N THR A 271 -1.43 -0.92 -17.02
CA THR A 271 -1.28 -0.18 -18.28
C THR A 271 -2.19 1.05 -18.30
N LEU A 272 -3.46 0.92 -17.88
CA LEU A 272 -4.36 2.07 -17.76
C LEU A 272 -3.87 3.06 -16.71
N GLY A 273 -3.41 2.60 -15.54
CA GLY A 273 -2.88 3.45 -14.48
C GLY A 273 -1.66 4.27 -14.92
N TYR A 274 -0.69 3.64 -15.59
CA TYR A 274 0.47 4.33 -16.19
C TYR A 274 0.01 5.33 -17.25
N GLY A 275 -0.94 4.96 -18.11
CA GLY A 275 -1.52 5.85 -19.11
C GLY A 275 -2.19 7.08 -18.49
N ILE A 276 -2.97 6.90 -17.42
CA ILE A 276 -3.58 8.00 -16.67
C ILE A 276 -2.51 8.96 -16.15
N VAL A 277 -1.46 8.45 -15.50
CA VAL A 277 -0.37 9.29 -14.98
C VAL A 277 0.29 10.09 -16.09
N VAL A 278 0.63 9.46 -17.23
CA VAL A 278 1.21 10.15 -18.39
C VAL A 278 0.27 11.24 -18.92
N CYS A 279 -1.00 10.91 -19.16
CA CYS A 279 -1.99 11.86 -19.65
C CYS A 279 -2.21 13.04 -18.69
N SER A 280 -2.21 12.79 -17.38
CA SER A 280 -2.36 13.84 -16.37
C SER A 280 -1.14 14.77 -16.34
N MET A 281 0.09 14.24 -16.38
CA MET A 281 1.29 15.10 -16.40
C MET A 281 1.41 15.87 -17.71
N PHE A 282 1.04 15.26 -18.83
CA PHE A 282 1.00 15.95 -20.12
C PHE A 282 -0.06 17.06 -20.14
N THR A 283 -1.26 16.78 -19.64
CA THR A 283 -2.32 17.81 -19.49
C THR A 283 -1.84 18.95 -18.60
N SER A 284 -1.11 18.64 -17.53
CA SER A 284 -0.54 19.64 -16.64
C SER A 284 0.45 20.58 -17.34
N LEU A 285 1.28 20.04 -18.23
CA LEU A 285 2.17 20.84 -19.06
C LEU A 285 1.38 21.76 -20.01
N LEU A 286 0.37 21.22 -20.70
CA LEU A 286 -0.46 21.99 -21.62
C LEU A 286 -1.21 23.13 -20.93
N MET A 287 -1.67 22.92 -19.70
CA MET A 287 -2.31 23.95 -18.89
C MET A 287 -1.34 25.07 -18.51
N GLN A 288 -0.11 24.74 -18.12
CA GLN A 288 0.91 25.74 -17.74
C GLN A 288 1.38 26.58 -18.93
N VAL A 289 1.36 26.03 -20.15
CA VAL A 289 1.65 26.76 -21.39
C VAL A 289 0.40 27.47 -21.94
N GLN A 290 -0.72 27.45 -21.21
CA GLN A 290 -2.00 28.08 -21.58
C GLN A 290 -2.53 27.62 -22.96
N TRP A 291 -2.23 26.37 -23.34
CA TRP A 291 -2.62 25.82 -24.65
C TRP A 291 -4.05 25.30 -24.70
N VAL A 292 -4.74 25.27 -23.55
CA VAL A 292 -6.05 24.65 -23.36
C VAL A 292 -6.98 25.67 -22.75
N GLU A 293 -8.01 26.07 -23.51
CA GLU A 293 -8.98 27.08 -23.08
C GLU A 293 -10.44 26.62 -23.29
N GLY A 294 -11.35 27.18 -22.49
CA GLY A 294 -12.79 27.08 -22.69
C GLY A 294 -13.34 25.66 -22.68
N ASN A 295 -13.93 25.23 -23.80
CA ASN A 295 -14.56 23.91 -23.90
C ASN A 295 -13.55 22.77 -23.93
N SER A 296 -12.34 23.00 -24.45
CA SER A 296 -11.28 22.00 -24.52
C SER A 296 -10.78 21.61 -23.12
N GLU A 297 -10.68 22.59 -22.20
CA GLU A 297 -10.30 22.34 -20.80
C GLU A 297 -11.30 21.39 -20.13
N LYS A 298 -12.60 21.68 -20.27
CA LYS A 298 -13.67 20.86 -19.70
C LYS A 298 -13.69 19.46 -20.31
N ALA A 299 -13.49 19.35 -21.63
CA ALA A 299 -13.46 18.07 -22.32
C ALA A 299 -12.31 17.19 -21.83
N ILE A 300 -11.10 17.75 -21.72
CA ILE A 300 -9.91 17.03 -21.22
C ILE A 300 -10.11 16.65 -19.76
N GLY A 301 -10.63 17.56 -18.92
CA GLY A 301 -10.95 17.28 -17.53
C GLY A 301 -11.93 16.11 -17.39
N ASN A 302 -13.03 16.12 -18.14
CA ASN A 302 -14.01 15.04 -18.14
C ASN A 302 -13.45 13.72 -18.65
N LEU A 303 -12.56 13.75 -19.65
CA LEU A 303 -11.86 12.56 -20.14
C LEU A 303 -10.97 11.95 -19.06
N LEU A 304 -10.18 12.76 -18.34
CA LEU A 304 -9.34 12.29 -17.24
C LEU A 304 -10.17 11.70 -16.10
N ILE A 305 -11.32 12.31 -15.77
CA ILE A 305 -12.27 11.75 -14.80
C ILE A 305 -12.78 10.38 -15.30
N ALA A 306 -13.23 10.30 -16.56
CA ALA A 306 -13.76 9.07 -17.13
C ALA A 306 -12.73 7.93 -17.10
N LEU A 307 -11.46 8.22 -17.41
CA LEU A 307 -10.37 7.23 -17.33
C LEU A 307 -10.11 6.76 -15.89
N ASN A 308 -10.12 7.66 -14.90
CA ASN A 308 -9.95 7.29 -13.50
C ASN A 308 -11.15 6.50 -12.97
N VAL A 309 -12.38 6.87 -13.35
CA VAL A 309 -13.59 6.10 -13.01
C VAL A 309 -13.53 4.71 -13.65
N LEU A 310 -13.10 4.60 -14.91
CA LEU A 310 -12.89 3.31 -15.57
C LEU A 310 -11.89 2.44 -14.81
N LEU A 311 -10.76 3.01 -14.38
CA LEU A 311 -9.77 2.30 -13.54
C LEU A 311 -10.40 1.75 -12.26
N LEU A 312 -11.19 2.58 -11.56
CA LEU A 312 -11.89 2.17 -10.32
C LEU A 312 -12.92 1.07 -10.59
N VAL A 313 -13.73 1.19 -11.65
CA VAL A 313 -14.72 0.19 -12.03
C VAL A 313 -14.05 -1.14 -12.40
N MET A 314 -12.95 -1.11 -13.15
CA MET A 314 -12.19 -2.33 -13.45
C MET A 314 -11.61 -2.98 -12.19
N ALA A 315 -11.14 -2.20 -11.21
CA ALA A 315 -10.66 -2.74 -9.95
C ALA A 315 -11.81 -3.38 -9.14
N LEU A 316 -12.96 -2.71 -9.06
CA LEU A 316 -14.15 -3.18 -8.34
C LEU A 316 -14.73 -4.45 -8.96
N THR A 317 -14.86 -4.49 -10.29
CA THR A 317 -15.36 -5.67 -11.01
C THR A 317 -14.48 -6.89 -10.77
N GLN A 318 -13.16 -6.74 -10.76
CA GLN A 318 -12.26 -7.85 -10.44
C GLN A 318 -12.42 -8.37 -9.02
N VAL A 319 -12.59 -7.48 -8.04
CA VAL A 319 -12.86 -7.88 -6.66
C VAL A 319 -14.20 -8.62 -6.56
N ALA A 320 -15.23 -8.14 -7.24
CA ALA A 320 -16.54 -8.79 -7.28
C ALA A 320 -16.49 -10.19 -7.94
N LEU A 321 -15.74 -10.34 -9.04
CA LEU A 321 -15.56 -11.63 -9.72
C LEU A 321 -14.85 -12.65 -8.84
N VAL A 322 -13.78 -12.23 -8.15
CA VAL A 322 -13.09 -13.11 -7.18
C VAL A 322 -14.00 -13.48 -6.03
N TYR A 323 -14.74 -12.51 -5.46
CA TYR A 323 -15.68 -12.77 -4.38
C TYR A 323 -16.78 -13.75 -4.79
N ARG A 324 -17.33 -13.61 -6.00
CA ARG A 324 -18.30 -14.56 -6.58
C ARG A 324 -17.68 -15.94 -6.76
N GLY A 325 -16.46 -16.05 -7.31
CA GLY A 325 -15.76 -17.31 -7.50
C GLY A 325 -15.48 -18.06 -6.19
N VAL A 326 -15.13 -17.33 -5.12
CA VAL A 326 -14.96 -17.92 -3.78
C VAL A 326 -16.30 -18.41 -3.23
N ARG A 327 -17.38 -17.63 -3.40
CA ARG A 327 -18.71 -18.01 -2.92
C ARG A 327 -19.27 -19.22 -3.67
N THR A 328 -19.07 -19.31 -4.98
CA THR A 328 -19.48 -20.48 -5.77
C THR A 328 -18.68 -21.72 -5.42
N ALA A 329 -17.38 -21.59 -5.12
CA ALA A 329 -16.56 -22.73 -4.65
C ALA A 329 -16.93 -23.19 -3.23
N ALA A 330 -17.37 -22.28 -2.36
CA ALA A 330 -17.77 -22.59 -0.98
C ALA A 330 -19.15 -23.27 -0.90
N GLY A 331 -20.03 -23.06 -1.88
CA GLY A 331 -21.37 -23.66 -1.93
C GLY A 331 -21.37 -25.20 -1.93
N PRO A 332 -20.67 -25.86 -2.89
CA PRO A 332 -20.59 -27.32 -2.98
C PRO A 332 -19.89 -27.96 -1.77
N LEU A 333 -18.84 -27.33 -1.24
CA LEU A 333 -18.10 -27.85 -0.07
C LEU A 333 -18.98 -27.87 1.20
N ARG A 334 -19.81 -26.84 1.38
CA ARG A 334 -20.76 -26.78 2.50
C ARG A 334 -21.87 -27.83 2.36
N GLN A 335 -22.32 -28.11 1.13
CA GLN A 335 -23.35 -29.10 0.86
C GLN A 335 -22.84 -30.54 1.07
N ASN A 336 -21.60 -30.84 0.63
CA ASN A 336 -20.97 -32.14 0.88
C ASN A 336 -20.69 -32.37 2.37
N SER A 337 -20.24 -31.35 3.11
CA SER A 337 -20.03 -31.48 4.56
C SER A 337 -21.33 -31.73 5.35
N LEU A 338 -22.45 -31.13 4.92
CA LEU A 338 -23.75 -31.37 5.53
C LEU A 338 -24.29 -32.76 5.18
N PHE A 339 -24.07 -33.23 3.95
CA PHE A 339 -24.46 -34.57 3.51
C PHE A 339 -23.70 -35.67 4.27
N ASP A 340 -22.38 -35.51 4.45
CA ASP A 340 -21.55 -36.44 5.25
C ASP A 340 -21.95 -36.49 6.73
N GLN A 341 -22.34 -35.33 7.29
CA GLN A 341 -22.77 -35.24 8.68
C GLN A 341 -24.11 -35.96 8.91
N HIS A 342 -25.04 -35.86 7.94
CA HIS A 342 -26.30 -36.59 7.96
C HIS A 342 -26.10 -38.10 7.78
N HIS A 343 -25.20 -38.51 6.88
CA HIS A 343 -24.89 -39.93 6.68
C HIS A 343 -24.22 -40.58 7.92
N ARG A 344 -23.40 -39.83 8.65
CA ARG A 344 -22.82 -40.29 9.92
C ARG A 344 -23.85 -40.40 11.04
N SER A 345 -24.79 -39.46 11.17
CA SER A 345 -25.84 -39.56 12.20
C SER A 345 -26.83 -40.70 11.93
N SER A 346 -27.12 -40.99 10.66
CA SER A 346 -27.94 -42.14 10.27
C SER A 346 -27.23 -43.48 10.53
N ARG A 347 -25.90 -43.57 10.35
CA ARG A 347 -25.14 -44.79 10.68
C ARG A 347 -25.02 -45.04 12.19
N SER A 348 -24.93 -44.00 13.01
CA SER A 348 -24.91 -44.15 14.48
C SER A 348 -26.28 -44.56 15.06
N ALA A 349 -27.38 -44.30 14.36
CA ALA A 349 -28.73 -44.66 14.82
C ALA A 349 -29.14 -46.11 14.50
N VAL A 350 -28.43 -46.80 13.60
CA VAL A 350 -28.75 -48.18 13.16
C VAL A 350 -27.88 -49.24 13.86
N GLY A 351 -26.90 -48.83 14.69
CA GLY A 351 -25.92 -49.72 15.31
C GLY A 351 -26.23 -50.25 16.71
N SER A 352 -27.41 -49.99 17.29
CA SER A 352 -27.77 -50.50 18.62
C SER A 352 -28.48 -51.86 18.52
N THR A 353 -27.72 -52.94 18.28
CA THR A 353 -28.14 -54.30 18.62
C THR A 353 -27.99 -54.51 20.13
N PRO A 354 -28.98 -55.12 20.82
CA PRO A 354 -28.91 -55.32 22.27
C PRO A 354 -27.90 -56.40 22.63
N ALA A 355 -27.21 -56.20 23.76
CA ALA A 355 -26.26 -57.13 24.34
C ALA A 355 -26.92 -58.46 24.75
N PRO A 356 -26.22 -59.61 24.66
CA PRO A 356 -26.71 -60.86 25.24
C PRO A 356 -26.61 -60.80 26.77
N VAL A 357 -27.66 -61.24 27.45
CA VAL A 357 -27.74 -61.42 28.89
C VAL A 357 -27.04 -62.73 29.25
N ASP A 358 -26.00 -62.66 30.08
CA ASP A 358 -25.35 -63.82 30.68
C ASP A 358 -26.24 -64.40 31.79
N ASP A 359 -26.93 -65.51 31.49
CA ASP A 359 -27.58 -66.36 32.50
C ASP A 359 -26.58 -67.40 33.01
N ALA A 360 -26.11 -67.21 34.24
CA ALA A 360 -25.38 -68.21 35.00
C ALA A 360 -26.34 -68.89 36.00
N PHE A 361 -26.73 -70.14 35.73
CA PHE A 361 -27.14 -71.07 36.78
C PHE A 361 -26.94 -72.53 36.34
N ALA A 362 -25.95 -73.19 36.93
CA ALA A 362 -25.72 -74.62 36.84
C ALA A 362 -26.37 -75.34 38.03
N PRO A 363 -27.01 -76.51 37.85
CA PRO A 363 -27.24 -77.45 38.93
C PRO A 363 -26.22 -78.59 38.88
N SER A 364 -25.64 -78.88 40.05
CA SER A 364 -24.83 -80.05 40.37
C SER A 364 -25.62 -81.36 40.27
N PRO A 365 -25.03 -82.47 39.80
CA PRO A 365 -25.55 -83.79 40.07
C PRO A 365 -24.91 -84.42 41.32
N ILE A 366 -25.74 -85.23 41.95
CA ILE A 366 -25.52 -86.13 43.08
C ILE A 366 -24.49 -87.21 42.74
N SER A 367 -23.48 -87.36 43.61
CA SER A 367 -23.05 -88.63 44.24
C SER A 367 -21.84 -88.39 45.14
#